data_AF-A0A846BAV2-F1
#
_entry.id   AF-A0A846BAV2-F1
#
_cell.length_a   1.000
_cell.length_b   1.000
_cell.length_c   1.000
_cell.angle_alpha   90.00
_cell.angle_beta   90.00
_cell.angle_gamma   90.00
#
_symmetry.space_group_name_H-M   'P 1'
#
loop_
_entity.id
_entity.type
_entity.pdbx_description
1 polymer ?
#
loop_
_entity_poly.entity_id
_entity_poly.type
_entity_poly.pdbx_seq_one_letter_code
_entity_poly.pdbx_strand_id
1 'polypeptide(L)'
;MTLLSREQVLHQLSQGHSFYQAELSRIDLHDTNLDKTKFVEAYLKGANFSQSSCKEIDFTRANLIFAIFLETNLAQAQLYQTEFNGASLERVNLQEAAAEKANFNGTILKDINAPLIQLKAANLSESQATNSNFSGAKLNSVKLNKVNYNQVNFSGAQLFEAVGFAAKFTNVSLREANLGKAKFIQSIFIESDLTQASLISADFSKSNFSKVRLQQADLLEASFQSAQLTEVDLTEASLFDVDFEGATLSQVNLGNANLQEANLENTIWEEVNLAGADVTGAIFTNAQGLREEQKQWLQANGALNVS
;
A
#
# COMPACT_ATOMS: atom_id res chain seq x y z
N MET A 1 3.50 -6.17 35.58
CA MET A 1 4.25 -7.39 35.99
C MET A 1 3.29 -8.52 35.75
N THR A 2 3.67 -9.51 34.95
CA THR A 2 2.85 -10.68 34.60
C THR A 2 2.41 -11.38 35.87
N LEU A 3 1.10 -11.56 36.06
CA LEU A 3 0.56 -12.22 37.25
C LEU A 3 0.60 -13.75 37.14
N LEU A 4 0.73 -14.27 35.92
CA LEU A 4 0.71 -15.70 35.62
C LEU A 4 2.02 -16.12 34.97
N SER A 5 2.54 -17.28 35.37
CA SER A 5 3.62 -17.97 34.66
C SER A 5 3.12 -18.57 33.34
N ARG A 6 4.05 -18.93 32.44
CA ARG A 6 3.73 -19.67 31.21
C ARG A 6 2.90 -20.91 31.51
N GLU A 7 3.34 -21.74 32.46
CA GLU A 7 2.67 -22.99 32.83
C GLU A 7 1.25 -22.75 33.35
N GLN A 8 1.04 -21.69 34.13
CA GLN A 8 -0.28 -21.31 34.63
C GLN A 8 -1.21 -20.90 33.48
N VAL A 9 -0.70 -20.13 32.51
CA VAL A 9 -1.47 -19.77 31.30
C VAL A 9 -1.82 -21.00 30.49
N LEU A 10 -0.86 -21.86 30.18
CA LEU A 10 -1.11 -23.09 29.41
C LEU A 10 -2.06 -24.05 30.12
N HIS A 11 -1.96 -24.16 31.45
CA HIS A 11 -2.90 -24.94 32.23
C HIS A 11 -4.32 -24.36 32.13
N GLN A 12 -4.49 -23.06 32.32
CA GLN A 12 -5.80 -22.40 32.19
C GLN A 12 -6.38 -22.54 30.78
N LEU A 13 -5.55 -22.46 29.73
CA LEU A 13 -5.94 -22.72 28.33
C LEU A 13 -6.46 -24.14 28.13
N SER A 14 -5.80 -25.15 28.72
CA SER A 14 -6.27 -26.55 28.64
C SER A 14 -7.66 -26.76 29.26
N GLN A 15 -8.07 -25.85 30.14
CA GLN A 15 -9.37 -25.84 30.79
C GLN A 15 -10.39 -24.92 30.08
N GLY A 16 -10.05 -24.35 28.92
CA GLY A 16 -10.94 -23.49 28.13
C GLY A 16 -11.13 -22.07 28.67
N HIS A 17 -10.25 -21.60 29.55
CA HIS A 17 -10.35 -20.23 30.08
C HIS A 17 -10.05 -19.19 29.00
N SER A 18 -10.76 -18.06 29.08
CA SER A 18 -10.43 -16.85 28.32
C SER A 18 -9.55 -15.92 29.15
N PHE A 19 -8.63 -15.22 28.50
CA PHE A 19 -7.74 -14.23 29.10
C PHE A 19 -8.24 -12.80 28.86
N TYR A 20 -9.54 -12.59 29.04
CA TYR A 20 -10.14 -11.26 28.92
C TYR A 20 -9.48 -10.26 29.88
N GLN A 21 -8.92 -9.18 29.35
CA GLN A 21 -8.22 -8.13 30.14
C GLN A 21 -7.06 -8.63 31.02
N ALA A 22 -6.52 -9.81 30.75
CA ALA A 22 -5.44 -10.38 31.56
C ALA A 22 -4.12 -9.61 31.39
N GLU A 23 -3.36 -9.43 32.47
CA GLU A 23 -2.01 -8.86 32.44
C GLU A 23 -0.97 -9.94 32.18
N LEU A 24 -0.52 -10.00 30.94
CA LEU A 24 0.39 -11.00 30.39
C LEU A 24 1.60 -10.38 29.68
N SER A 25 1.98 -9.14 30.02
CA SER A 25 3.12 -8.47 29.39
C SER A 25 4.41 -9.28 29.59
N ARG A 26 5.20 -9.41 28.52
CA ARG A 26 6.46 -10.17 28.46
C ARG A 26 6.30 -11.67 28.71
N ILE A 27 5.09 -12.22 28.66
CA ILE A 27 4.93 -13.67 28.72
C ILE A 27 5.62 -14.32 27.52
N ASP A 28 6.26 -15.46 27.76
CA ASP A 28 6.85 -16.25 26.70
C ASP A 28 5.96 -17.45 26.37
N LEU A 29 5.27 -17.35 25.23
CA LEU A 29 4.40 -18.37 24.66
C LEU A 29 4.97 -18.85 23.32
N HIS A 30 6.30 -18.92 23.15
CA HIS A 30 6.91 -19.51 21.96
C HIS A 30 6.59 -21.01 21.84
N ASP A 31 6.58 -21.55 20.61
CA ASP A 31 6.36 -22.97 20.31
C ASP A 31 5.16 -23.56 21.05
N THR A 32 4.02 -22.86 20.95
CA THR A 32 2.78 -23.31 21.60
C THR A 32 1.61 -23.31 20.63
N ASN A 33 0.67 -24.24 20.85
CA ASN A 33 -0.61 -24.22 20.16
C ASN A 33 -1.60 -23.37 20.96
N LEU A 34 -1.97 -22.23 20.39
CA LEU A 34 -2.91 -21.23 20.91
C LEU A 34 -4.10 -21.05 19.96
N ASP A 35 -4.35 -22.01 19.07
CA ASP A 35 -5.44 -21.94 18.10
C ASP A 35 -6.78 -21.69 18.82
N LYS A 36 -7.58 -20.75 18.28
CA LYS A 36 -8.91 -20.36 18.80
C LYS A 36 -8.90 -19.82 20.24
N THR A 37 -7.73 -19.54 20.81
CA THR A 37 -7.60 -18.94 22.15
C THR A 37 -8.10 -17.51 22.16
N LYS A 38 -8.64 -17.06 23.29
CA LYS A 38 -9.18 -15.70 23.46
C LYS A 38 -8.34 -14.86 24.42
N PHE A 39 -7.63 -13.89 23.86
CA PHE A 39 -6.86 -12.84 24.53
C PHE A 39 -7.49 -11.46 24.33
N VAL A 40 -8.82 -11.40 24.25
CA VAL A 40 -9.58 -10.16 24.05
C VAL A 40 -9.21 -9.13 25.12
N GLU A 41 -8.81 -7.93 24.71
CA GLU A 41 -8.36 -6.85 25.60
C GLU A 41 -7.19 -7.19 26.54
N ALA A 42 -6.48 -8.31 26.31
CA ALA A 42 -5.34 -8.69 27.13
C ALA A 42 -4.15 -7.73 26.94
N TYR A 43 -3.39 -7.53 28.01
CA TYR A 43 -2.14 -6.77 27.99
C TYR A 43 -0.98 -7.72 27.74
N LEU A 44 -0.46 -7.74 26.52
CA LEU A 44 0.56 -8.67 26.02
C LEU A 44 1.80 -7.93 25.50
N LYS A 45 2.09 -6.76 26.08
CA LYS A 45 3.20 -5.92 25.66
C LYS A 45 4.52 -6.70 25.78
N GLY A 46 5.26 -6.80 24.68
CA GLY A 46 6.53 -7.53 24.62
C GLY A 46 6.41 -9.04 24.80
N ALA A 47 5.21 -9.61 24.67
CA ALA A 47 5.03 -11.07 24.71
C ALA A 47 5.70 -11.74 23.50
N ASN A 48 6.14 -12.98 23.68
CA ASN A 48 6.77 -13.77 22.62
C ASN A 48 5.81 -14.87 22.16
N PHE A 49 5.45 -14.86 20.88
CA PHE A 49 4.61 -15.86 20.22
C PHE A 49 5.36 -16.61 19.11
N SER A 50 6.69 -16.56 19.12
CA SER A 50 7.51 -17.16 18.06
C SER A 50 7.24 -18.65 17.90
N GLN A 51 7.11 -19.13 16.66
CA GLN A 51 6.88 -20.52 16.28
C GLN A 51 5.55 -21.11 16.77
N SER A 52 4.67 -20.28 17.32
CA SER A 52 3.38 -20.72 17.82
C SER A 52 2.34 -20.83 16.71
N SER A 53 1.41 -21.78 16.88
CA SER A 53 0.17 -21.80 16.12
C SER A 53 -0.84 -20.93 16.84
N CYS A 54 -1.35 -19.91 16.16
CA CYS A 54 -2.32 -18.96 16.66
C CYS A 54 -3.47 -18.81 15.64
N LYS A 55 -3.86 -19.91 14.98
CA LYS A 55 -4.92 -19.88 13.97
C LYS A 55 -6.24 -19.55 14.65
N GLU A 56 -7.03 -18.67 14.02
CA GLU A 56 -8.32 -18.25 14.55
C GLU A 56 -8.25 -17.67 15.98
N ILE A 57 -7.06 -17.27 16.45
CA ILE A 57 -6.88 -16.66 17.76
C ILE A 57 -7.64 -15.32 17.82
N ASP A 58 -8.15 -14.98 18.99
CA ASP A 58 -8.83 -13.71 19.21
C ASP A 58 -7.99 -12.77 20.05
N PHE A 59 -7.35 -11.81 19.37
CA PHE A 59 -6.62 -10.68 19.95
C PHE A 59 -7.40 -9.37 19.85
N THR A 60 -8.73 -9.41 19.70
CA THR A 60 -9.55 -8.20 19.59
C THR A 60 -9.23 -7.23 20.73
N ARG A 61 -8.83 -6.00 20.36
CA ARG A 61 -8.41 -4.92 21.29
C ARG A 61 -7.24 -5.29 22.24
N ALA A 62 -6.51 -6.36 21.99
CA ALA A 62 -5.34 -6.72 22.77
C ALA A 62 -4.17 -5.74 22.53
N ASN A 63 -3.33 -5.57 23.55
CA ASN A 63 -2.11 -4.77 23.47
C ASN A 63 -0.90 -5.68 23.21
N LEU A 64 -0.42 -5.70 21.97
CA LEU A 64 0.73 -6.46 21.49
C LEU A 64 1.92 -5.56 21.15
N ILE A 65 2.00 -4.38 21.77
CA ILE A 65 3.08 -3.42 21.54
C ILE A 65 4.42 -4.10 21.84
N PHE A 66 5.38 -3.99 20.92
CA PHE A 66 6.70 -4.66 20.97
C PHE A 66 6.67 -6.18 21.10
N ALA A 67 5.54 -6.84 20.87
CA ALA A 67 5.47 -8.30 20.86
C ALA A 67 6.30 -8.88 19.69
N ILE A 68 6.73 -10.13 19.87
CA ILE A 68 7.59 -10.83 18.91
C ILE A 68 6.80 -11.97 18.28
N PHE A 69 6.70 -11.92 16.95
CA PHE A 69 6.10 -12.95 16.11
C PHE A 69 7.14 -13.38 15.07
N LEU A 70 7.83 -14.47 15.33
CA LEU A 70 8.73 -15.10 14.38
C LEU A 70 8.13 -16.45 13.97
N GLU A 71 7.86 -16.68 12.70
CA GLU A 71 7.31 -17.95 12.21
C GLU A 71 5.95 -18.33 12.87
N THR A 72 5.20 -17.33 13.35
CA THR A 72 3.90 -17.54 13.98
C THR A 72 2.80 -17.70 12.92
N ASN A 73 1.85 -18.59 13.17
CA ASN A 73 0.69 -18.75 12.30
C ASN A 73 -0.54 -18.03 12.87
N LEU A 74 -0.88 -16.86 12.33
CA LEU A 74 -2.06 -16.04 12.67
C LEU A 74 -3.15 -16.13 11.60
N ALA A 75 -3.22 -17.22 10.83
CA ALA A 75 -4.27 -17.37 9.82
C ALA A 75 -5.66 -17.25 10.45
N GLN A 76 -6.54 -16.47 9.82
CA GLN A 76 -7.92 -16.22 10.26
C GLN A 76 -8.06 -15.65 11.68
N ALA A 77 -6.98 -15.10 12.25
CA ALA A 77 -7.00 -14.45 13.56
C ALA A 77 -7.96 -13.25 13.58
N GLN A 78 -8.63 -13.03 14.72
CA GLN A 78 -9.41 -11.83 15.00
C GLN A 78 -8.48 -10.79 15.65
N LEU A 79 -8.17 -9.75 14.89
CA LEU A 79 -7.20 -8.70 15.24
C LEU A 79 -7.86 -7.30 15.24
N TYR A 80 -9.18 -7.24 15.44
CA TYR A 80 -9.92 -5.99 15.40
C TYR A 80 -9.43 -5.01 16.47
N GLN A 81 -8.98 -3.82 16.05
CA GLN A 81 -8.41 -2.79 16.93
C GLN A 81 -7.26 -3.29 17.84
N THR A 82 -6.51 -4.30 17.40
CA THR A 82 -5.34 -4.78 18.11
C THR A 82 -4.17 -3.81 17.94
N GLU A 83 -3.43 -3.56 19.02
CA GLU A 83 -2.28 -2.64 19.01
C GLU A 83 -0.97 -3.43 18.82
N PHE A 84 -0.39 -3.37 17.62
CA PHE A 84 0.88 -4.01 17.25
C PHE A 84 2.07 -3.03 17.26
N ASN A 85 1.94 -1.82 17.79
CA ASN A 85 2.97 -0.78 17.61
C ASN A 85 4.39 -1.26 17.96
N GLY A 86 5.31 -1.11 17.00
CA GLY A 86 6.69 -1.57 17.15
C GLY A 86 6.88 -3.07 17.34
N ALA A 87 5.84 -3.89 17.16
CA ALA A 87 5.96 -5.35 17.14
C ALA A 87 6.81 -5.78 15.93
N SER A 88 7.51 -6.89 16.11
CA SER A 88 8.30 -7.52 15.06
C SER A 88 7.54 -8.73 14.54
N LEU A 89 7.14 -8.69 13.26
CA LEU A 89 6.53 -9.79 12.55
C LEU A 89 7.48 -10.23 11.43
N GLU A 90 8.03 -11.43 11.57
CA GLU A 90 8.93 -12.04 10.57
C GLU A 90 8.44 -13.45 10.24
N ARG A 91 8.29 -13.76 8.96
CA ARG A 91 7.79 -15.06 8.47
C ARG A 91 6.42 -15.45 9.05
N VAL A 92 5.56 -14.46 9.31
CA VAL A 92 4.24 -14.65 9.91
C VAL A 92 3.20 -14.93 8.82
N ASN A 93 2.35 -15.92 9.07
CA ASN A 93 1.17 -16.17 8.25
C ASN A 93 -0.04 -15.41 8.80
N LEU A 94 -0.57 -14.46 8.03
CA LEU A 94 -1.75 -13.64 8.34
C LEU A 94 -2.86 -13.83 7.30
N GLN A 95 -2.84 -14.94 6.55
CA GLN A 95 -3.87 -15.25 5.57
C GLN A 95 -5.27 -15.08 6.18
N GLU A 96 -6.12 -14.29 5.52
CA GLU A 96 -7.52 -14.05 5.88
C GLU A 96 -7.75 -13.51 7.32
N ALA A 97 -6.70 -13.02 8.01
CA ALA A 97 -6.87 -12.44 9.33
C ALA A 97 -7.72 -11.15 9.27
N ALA A 98 -8.53 -10.93 10.31
CA ALA A 98 -9.43 -9.79 10.42
C ALA A 98 -8.80 -8.70 11.30
N ALA A 99 -8.01 -7.81 10.69
CA ALA A 99 -7.24 -6.75 11.35
C ALA A 99 -7.77 -5.34 11.05
N GLU A 100 -9.09 -5.20 10.93
CA GLU A 100 -9.71 -3.90 10.73
C GLU A 100 -9.40 -2.96 11.90
N LYS A 101 -9.01 -1.73 11.58
CA LYS A 101 -8.61 -0.68 12.54
C LYS A 101 -7.45 -1.07 13.48
N ALA A 102 -6.73 -2.15 13.20
CA ALA A 102 -5.54 -2.52 13.96
C ALA A 102 -4.42 -1.48 13.75
N ASN A 103 -3.53 -1.38 14.73
CA ASN A 103 -2.44 -0.41 14.73
C ASN A 103 -1.09 -1.10 14.56
N PHE A 104 -0.57 -1.10 13.34
CA PHE A 104 0.75 -1.60 12.96
C PHE A 104 1.79 -0.47 12.83
N ASN A 105 1.58 0.66 13.51
CA ASN A 105 2.51 1.78 13.39
C ASN A 105 3.93 1.39 13.83
N GLY A 106 4.90 1.67 12.96
CA GLY A 106 6.32 1.36 13.21
C GLY A 106 6.66 -0.14 13.28
N THR A 107 5.80 -1.04 12.82
CA THR A 107 6.10 -2.49 12.82
C THR A 107 7.11 -2.88 11.75
N ILE A 108 7.83 -3.97 12.01
CA ILE A 108 8.62 -4.69 11.00
C ILE A 108 7.76 -5.83 10.45
N LEU A 109 7.58 -5.86 9.13
CA LEU A 109 6.77 -6.82 8.38
C LEU A 109 7.66 -7.52 7.35
N LYS A 110 8.46 -8.49 7.79
CA LYS A 110 9.41 -9.19 6.92
C LYS A 110 8.91 -10.57 6.54
N ASP A 111 8.98 -10.92 5.26
CA ASP A 111 8.59 -12.23 4.74
C ASP A 111 7.14 -12.62 5.15
N ILE A 112 6.23 -11.65 5.18
CA ILE A 112 4.84 -11.87 5.63
C ILE A 112 4.03 -12.56 4.54
N ASN A 113 3.22 -13.54 4.91
CA ASN A 113 2.20 -14.12 4.05
C ASN A 113 0.80 -13.71 4.52
N ALA A 114 0.22 -12.67 3.92
CA ALA A 114 -1.08 -12.09 4.29
C ALA A 114 -2.07 -11.96 3.11
N PRO A 115 -2.24 -12.98 2.25
CA PRO A 115 -3.24 -12.91 1.20
C PRO A 115 -4.64 -12.76 1.81
N LEU A 116 -5.46 -11.91 1.21
CA LEU A 116 -6.85 -11.64 1.61
C LEU A 116 -7.01 -11.11 3.06
N ILE A 117 -5.94 -10.64 3.70
CA ILE A 117 -6.05 -10.00 5.02
C ILE A 117 -6.98 -8.79 4.98
N GLN A 118 -7.75 -8.59 6.04
CA GLN A 118 -8.65 -7.45 6.18
C GLN A 118 -7.98 -6.38 7.04
N LEU A 119 -7.64 -5.25 6.44
CA LEU A 119 -6.91 -4.12 7.04
C LEU A 119 -7.65 -2.80 6.85
N LYS A 120 -8.97 -2.84 6.68
CA LYS A 120 -9.78 -1.63 6.49
C LYS A 120 -9.55 -0.66 7.64
N ALA A 121 -9.21 0.58 7.30
CA ALA A 121 -8.89 1.65 8.25
C ALA A 121 -7.79 1.32 9.28
N ALA A 122 -6.97 0.30 9.02
CA ALA A 122 -5.80 0.00 9.85
C ALA A 122 -4.73 1.09 9.69
N ASN A 123 -3.85 1.21 10.68
CA ASN A 123 -2.73 2.13 10.64
C ASN A 123 -1.42 1.37 10.46
N LEU A 124 -0.83 1.41 9.26
CA LEU A 124 0.49 0.88 8.97
C LEU A 124 1.55 1.99 8.85
N SER A 125 1.25 3.22 9.26
CA SER A 125 2.18 4.35 9.12
C SER A 125 3.54 4.02 9.77
N GLU A 126 4.63 4.43 9.14
CA GLU A 126 6.02 4.21 9.59
C GLU A 126 6.46 2.74 9.68
N SER A 127 5.61 1.79 9.24
CA SER A 127 6.02 0.39 9.15
C SER A 127 7.00 0.16 8.00
N GLN A 128 7.80 -0.89 8.14
CA GLN A 128 8.73 -1.37 7.12
C GLN A 128 8.30 -2.76 6.69
N ALA A 129 8.23 -2.99 5.38
CA ALA A 129 7.91 -4.30 4.85
C ALA A 129 8.88 -4.74 3.76
N THR A 130 9.32 -5.98 3.84
CA THR A 130 10.20 -6.60 2.84
C THR A 130 9.67 -7.98 2.46
N ASN A 131 9.76 -8.34 1.17
CA ASN A 131 9.43 -9.69 0.67
C ASN A 131 8.06 -10.23 1.13
N SER A 132 7.07 -9.35 1.19
CA SER A 132 5.78 -9.66 1.82
C SER A 132 4.65 -9.76 0.81
N ASN A 133 3.69 -10.65 1.08
CA ASN A 133 2.54 -10.90 0.22
C ASN A 133 1.25 -10.40 0.88
N PHE A 134 0.63 -9.39 0.30
CA PHE A 134 -0.68 -8.82 0.65
C PHE A 134 -1.64 -8.88 -0.55
N SER A 135 -1.48 -9.88 -1.43
CA SER A 135 -2.36 -10.03 -2.60
C SER A 135 -3.82 -10.18 -2.18
N GLY A 136 -4.70 -9.44 -2.88
CA GLY A 136 -6.14 -9.38 -2.59
C GLY A 136 -6.49 -8.80 -1.21
N ALA A 137 -5.55 -8.20 -0.48
CA ALA A 137 -5.83 -7.61 0.83
C ALA A 137 -6.87 -6.48 0.75
N LYS A 138 -7.70 -6.36 1.78
CA LYS A 138 -8.71 -5.29 1.91
C LYS A 138 -8.13 -4.15 2.73
N LEU A 139 -7.58 -3.15 2.06
CA LEU A 139 -6.83 -2.01 2.60
C LEU A 139 -7.61 -0.68 2.44
N ASN A 140 -8.94 -0.71 2.28
CA ASN A 140 -9.70 0.53 2.11
C ASN A 140 -9.51 1.47 3.31
N SER A 141 -9.25 2.74 3.02
CA SER A 141 -8.96 3.79 4.01
C SER A 141 -7.76 3.51 4.93
N VAL A 142 -6.85 2.62 4.52
CA VAL A 142 -5.64 2.30 5.29
C VAL A 142 -4.70 3.51 5.35
N LYS A 143 -3.96 3.64 6.45
CA LYS A 143 -2.90 4.65 6.60
C LYS A 143 -1.53 4.03 6.34
N LEU A 144 -0.81 4.57 5.37
CA LEU A 144 0.50 4.17 4.89
C LEU A 144 1.50 5.34 4.93
N ASN A 145 1.30 6.31 5.83
CA ASN A 145 2.19 7.47 5.90
C ASN A 145 3.62 7.02 6.25
N LYS A 146 4.62 7.48 5.49
CA LYS A 146 6.04 7.22 5.75
C LYS A 146 6.41 5.73 5.82
N VAL A 147 5.66 4.86 5.15
CA VAL A 147 6.07 3.45 5.03
C VAL A 147 7.32 3.31 4.16
N ASN A 148 8.08 2.24 4.38
CA ASN A 148 9.15 1.83 3.49
C ASN A 148 8.96 0.37 3.08
N TYR A 149 8.34 0.17 1.92
CA TYR A 149 7.93 -1.14 1.41
C TYR A 149 8.79 -1.52 0.21
N ASN A 150 9.45 -2.66 0.31
CA ASN A 150 10.31 -3.20 -0.72
C ASN A 150 9.91 -4.64 -1.07
N GLN A 151 9.76 -4.96 -2.36
CA GLN A 151 9.40 -6.31 -2.79
C GLN A 151 8.10 -6.82 -2.14
N VAL A 152 7.09 -5.93 -2.08
CA VAL A 152 5.78 -6.26 -1.52
C VAL A 152 4.78 -6.50 -2.64
N ASN A 153 3.96 -7.55 -2.52
CA ASN A 153 2.92 -7.88 -3.46
C ASN A 153 1.54 -7.44 -2.95
N PHE A 154 0.96 -6.41 -3.56
CA PHE A 154 -0.41 -5.93 -3.38
C PHE A 154 -1.30 -6.22 -4.60
N SER A 155 -0.98 -7.21 -5.44
CA SER A 155 -1.76 -7.49 -6.64
C SER A 155 -3.22 -7.80 -6.28
N GLY A 156 -4.17 -7.17 -6.97
CA GLY A 156 -5.62 -7.27 -6.72
C GLY A 156 -6.10 -6.67 -5.39
N ALA A 157 -5.23 -5.99 -4.63
CA ALA A 157 -5.60 -5.41 -3.34
C ALA A 157 -6.56 -4.22 -3.51
N GLN A 158 -7.37 -3.98 -2.47
CA GLN A 158 -8.35 -2.89 -2.42
C GLN A 158 -7.80 -1.77 -1.54
N LEU A 159 -7.28 -0.69 -2.13
CA LEU A 159 -6.71 0.49 -1.48
C LEU A 159 -7.57 1.74 -1.67
N PHE A 160 -8.89 1.59 -1.85
CA PHE A 160 -9.78 2.73 -2.05
C PHE A 160 -9.69 3.70 -0.86
N GLU A 161 -9.47 4.99 -1.14
CA GLU A 161 -9.23 6.04 -0.12
C GLU A 161 -8.04 5.79 0.82
N ALA A 162 -7.09 4.93 0.45
CA ALA A 162 -5.85 4.78 1.20
C ALA A 162 -5.07 6.10 1.24
N VAL A 163 -4.38 6.36 2.36
CA VAL A 163 -3.60 7.60 2.53
C VAL A 163 -2.15 7.24 2.83
N GLY A 164 -1.22 7.73 2.03
CA GLY A 164 0.21 7.59 2.24
C GLY A 164 0.96 8.88 1.94
N PHE A 165 1.20 9.70 2.96
CA PHE A 165 2.10 10.84 2.84
C PHE A 165 3.55 10.39 2.95
N ALA A 166 4.41 10.83 2.02
CA ALA A 166 5.84 10.50 2.02
C ALA A 166 6.13 8.99 2.13
N ALA A 167 5.26 8.17 1.54
CA ALA A 167 5.42 6.73 1.50
C ALA A 167 6.47 6.32 0.45
N LYS A 168 7.19 5.24 0.70
CA LYS A 168 8.15 4.67 -0.26
C LYS A 168 7.78 3.25 -0.63
N PHE A 169 7.59 3.02 -1.93
CA PHE A 169 7.32 1.73 -2.54
C PHE A 169 8.43 1.44 -3.56
N THR A 170 9.17 0.35 -3.38
CA THR A 170 10.28 -0.03 -4.26
C THR A 170 10.13 -1.48 -4.67
N ASN A 171 10.11 -1.78 -5.97
CA ASN A 171 9.87 -3.14 -6.47
C ASN A 171 8.55 -3.74 -5.95
N VAL A 172 7.50 -2.92 -5.86
CA VAL A 172 6.18 -3.35 -5.37
C VAL A 172 5.27 -3.73 -6.54
N SER A 173 4.48 -4.79 -6.39
CA SER A 173 3.40 -5.12 -7.33
C SER A 173 2.08 -4.60 -6.80
N LEU A 174 1.37 -3.82 -7.59
CA LEU A 174 0.04 -3.26 -7.40
C LEU A 174 -0.85 -3.56 -8.63
N ARG A 175 -0.49 -4.60 -9.39
CA ARG A 175 -1.24 -5.04 -10.58
C ARG A 175 -2.70 -5.28 -10.23
N GLU A 176 -3.60 -4.76 -11.06
CA GLU A 176 -5.06 -4.92 -10.88
C GLU A 176 -5.57 -4.42 -9.51
N ALA A 177 -4.78 -3.64 -8.77
CA ALA A 177 -5.20 -3.09 -7.50
C ALA A 177 -6.15 -1.90 -7.70
N ASN A 178 -7.04 -1.69 -6.75
CA ASN A 178 -7.94 -0.54 -6.73
C ASN A 178 -7.40 0.54 -5.79
N LEU A 179 -6.82 1.59 -6.34
CA LEU A 179 -6.34 2.79 -5.64
C LEU A 179 -7.28 4.00 -5.84
N GLY A 180 -8.55 3.77 -6.18
CA GLY A 180 -9.51 4.87 -6.41
C GLY A 180 -9.58 5.83 -5.22
N LYS A 181 -9.50 7.14 -5.49
CA LYS A 181 -9.46 8.21 -4.48
C LYS A 181 -8.34 8.11 -3.43
N ALA A 182 -7.34 7.26 -3.66
CA ALA A 182 -6.20 7.16 -2.76
C ALA A 182 -5.35 8.45 -2.82
N LYS A 183 -4.69 8.78 -1.72
CA LYS A 183 -3.86 9.99 -1.60
C LYS A 183 -2.44 9.61 -1.22
N PHE A 184 -1.55 9.60 -2.20
CA PHE A 184 -0.14 9.27 -2.04
C PHE A 184 0.77 10.49 -2.24
N ILE A 185 0.33 11.67 -1.80
CA ILE A 185 1.04 12.94 -1.94
C ILE A 185 2.49 12.83 -1.42
N GLN A 186 3.43 13.37 -2.18
CA GLN A 186 4.88 13.36 -1.90
C GLN A 186 5.48 11.96 -1.70
N SER A 187 4.88 10.91 -2.29
CA SER A 187 5.38 9.54 -2.18
C SER A 187 6.39 9.21 -3.28
N ILE A 188 7.05 8.06 -3.12
CA ILE A 188 8.08 7.56 -4.01
C ILE A 188 7.71 6.16 -4.46
N PHE A 189 7.63 5.94 -5.76
CA PHE A 189 7.44 4.66 -6.42
C PHE A 189 8.65 4.40 -7.34
N ILE A 190 9.38 3.33 -7.07
CA ILE A 190 10.57 2.94 -7.85
C ILE A 190 10.38 1.50 -8.31
N GLU A 191 10.58 1.24 -9.61
CA GLU A 191 10.54 -0.10 -10.21
C GLU A 191 9.26 -0.88 -9.84
N SER A 192 8.15 -0.16 -9.65
CA SER A 192 6.89 -0.74 -9.20
C SER A 192 5.96 -1.02 -10.37
N ASP A 193 5.09 -2.01 -10.21
CA ASP A 193 4.17 -2.48 -11.25
C ASP A 193 2.71 -2.20 -10.87
N LEU A 194 2.10 -1.21 -11.53
CA LEU A 194 0.70 -0.81 -11.40
C LEU A 194 -0.09 -1.14 -12.69
N THR A 195 0.37 -2.13 -13.47
CA THR A 195 -0.34 -2.57 -14.69
C THR A 195 -1.80 -2.91 -14.39
N GLN A 196 -2.72 -2.36 -15.17
CA GLN A 196 -4.18 -2.54 -15.02
C GLN A 196 -4.74 -2.12 -13.65
N ALA A 197 -4.02 -1.31 -12.87
CA ALA A 197 -4.55 -0.77 -11.63
C ALA A 197 -5.59 0.33 -11.91
N SER A 198 -6.56 0.47 -11.01
CA SER A 198 -7.53 1.58 -11.03
C SER A 198 -7.06 2.68 -10.08
N LEU A 199 -6.70 3.84 -10.61
CA LEU A 199 -6.26 5.04 -9.89
C LEU A 199 -7.26 6.21 -10.06
N ILE A 200 -8.52 5.91 -10.36
CA ILE A 200 -9.57 6.92 -10.61
C ILE A 200 -9.63 7.94 -9.46
N SER A 201 -9.53 9.22 -9.82
CA SER A 201 -9.53 10.36 -8.90
C SER A 201 -8.49 10.26 -7.77
N ALA A 202 -7.42 9.50 -7.95
CA ALA A 202 -6.33 9.39 -6.99
C ALA A 202 -5.41 10.61 -7.05
N ASP A 203 -4.77 10.94 -5.93
CA ASP A 203 -3.87 12.09 -5.79
C ASP A 203 -2.44 11.62 -5.50
N PHE A 204 -1.59 11.78 -6.50
CA PHE A 204 -0.15 11.53 -6.48
C PHE A 204 0.66 12.83 -6.59
N SER A 205 0.08 13.98 -6.25
CA SER A 205 0.75 15.28 -6.34
C SER A 205 2.13 15.26 -5.66
N LYS A 206 3.12 15.86 -6.34
CA LYS A 206 4.51 15.99 -5.87
C LYS A 206 5.24 14.65 -5.62
N SER A 207 4.71 13.55 -6.14
CA SER A 207 5.33 12.23 -6.00
C SER A 207 6.44 12.01 -7.03
N ASN A 208 7.29 11.01 -6.77
CA ASN A 208 8.32 10.56 -7.69
C ASN A 208 7.98 9.14 -8.17
N PHE A 209 7.90 8.98 -9.49
CA PHE A 209 7.74 7.73 -10.19
C PHE A 209 8.98 7.49 -11.05
N SER A 210 9.76 6.45 -10.71
CA SER A 210 10.94 6.06 -11.48
C SER A 210 10.82 4.60 -11.92
N LYS A 211 10.89 4.35 -13.23
CA LYS A 211 10.79 3.00 -13.81
C LYS A 211 9.49 2.28 -13.44
N VAL A 212 8.39 3.02 -13.36
CA VAL A 212 7.09 2.50 -12.97
C VAL A 212 6.31 2.05 -14.19
N ARG A 213 5.65 0.89 -14.06
CA ARG A 213 4.74 0.33 -15.06
C ARG A 213 3.29 0.69 -14.72
N LEU A 214 2.60 1.37 -15.62
CA LEU A 214 1.21 1.80 -15.53
C LEU A 214 0.44 1.44 -16.81
N GLN A 215 0.86 0.39 -17.52
CA GLN A 215 0.22 -0.01 -18.77
C GLN A 215 -1.23 -0.39 -18.51
N GLN A 216 -2.15 0.07 -19.36
CA GLN A 216 -3.58 -0.20 -19.27
C GLN A 216 -4.21 0.19 -17.91
N ALA A 217 -3.54 1.04 -17.12
CA ALA A 217 -4.09 1.54 -15.88
C ALA A 217 -5.20 2.57 -16.15
N ASP A 218 -6.15 2.66 -15.24
CA ASP A 218 -7.22 3.67 -15.30
C ASP A 218 -6.90 4.82 -14.36
N LEU A 219 -6.52 5.97 -14.91
CA LEU A 219 -6.12 7.19 -14.20
C LEU A 219 -7.11 8.34 -14.47
N LEU A 220 -8.37 8.03 -14.81
CA LEU A 220 -9.44 9.02 -14.96
C LEU A 220 -9.45 10.01 -13.78
N GLU A 221 -9.36 11.30 -14.08
CA GLU A 221 -9.36 12.40 -13.08
C GLU A 221 -8.25 12.29 -12.00
N ALA A 222 -7.20 11.49 -12.22
CA ALA A 222 -6.10 11.39 -11.28
C ALA A 222 -5.23 12.66 -11.31
N SER A 223 -4.64 13.00 -10.17
CA SER A 223 -3.74 14.15 -10.05
C SER A 223 -2.30 13.71 -9.87
N PHE A 224 -1.43 14.21 -10.73
CA PHE A 224 0.03 14.11 -10.72
C PHE A 224 0.66 15.51 -10.71
N GLN A 225 -0.03 16.51 -10.16
CA GLN A 225 0.47 17.88 -10.09
C GLN A 225 1.88 17.93 -9.51
N SER A 226 2.80 18.58 -10.23
CA SER A 226 4.21 18.72 -9.84
C SER A 226 4.92 17.39 -9.55
N ALA A 227 4.44 16.26 -10.08
CA ALA A 227 5.09 14.98 -9.95
C ALA A 227 6.31 14.86 -10.86
N GLN A 228 7.24 13.98 -10.49
CA GLN A 228 8.38 13.60 -11.31
C GLN A 228 8.13 12.20 -11.86
N LEU A 229 8.11 12.06 -13.18
CA LEU A 229 7.94 10.80 -13.89
C LEU A 229 9.18 10.56 -14.75
N THR A 230 9.95 9.53 -14.42
CA THR A 230 11.17 9.13 -15.14
C THR A 230 11.09 7.67 -15.55
N GLU A 231 11.24 7.38 -16.85
CA GLU A 231 11.17 6.02 -17.40
C GLU A 231 9.82 5.33 -17.05
N VAL A 232 8.71 6.08 -17.05
CA VAL A 232 7.38 5.56 -16.72
C VAL A 232 6.69 5.08 -17.99
N ASP A 233 6.07 3.89 -17.92
CA ASP A 233 5.31 3.33 -19.03
C ASP A 233 3.80 3.42 -18.77
N LEU A 234 3.14 4.31 -19.51
CA LEU A 234 1.70 4.60 -19.51
C LEU A 234 1.03 4.09 -20.80
N THR A 235 1.63 3.11 -21.49
CA THR A 235 1.06 2.56 -22.74
C THR A 235 -0.37 2.08 -22.52
N GLU A 236 -1.30 2.49 -23.40
CA GLU A 236 -2.72 2.15 -23.37
C GLU A 236 -3.44 2.57 -22.07
N ALA A 237 -2.87 3.47 -21.26
CA ALA A 237 -3.51 3.96 -20.06
C ALA A 237 -4.69 4.91 -20.38
N SER A 238 -5.73 4.87 -19.55
CA SER A 238 -6.81 5.87 -19.54
C SER A 238 -6.37 7.06 -18.69
N LEU A 239 -6.14 8.20 -19.32
CA LEU A 239 -5.67 9.45 -18.71
C LEU A 239 -6.65 10.60 -18.97
N PHE A 240 -7.94 10.28 -19.14
CA PHE A 240 -8.98 11.29 -19.39
C PHE A 240 -9.07 12.24 -18.20
N ASP A 241 -9.03 13.54 -18.46
CA ASP A 241 -9.09 14.61 -17.44
C ASP A 241 -8.01 14.44 -16.33
N VAL A 242 -6.87 13.83 -16.67
CA VAL A 242 -5.74 13.70 -15.73
C VAL A 242 -5.09 15.08 -15.54
N ASP A 243 -4.67 15.35 -14.32
CA ASP A 243 -3.99 16.60 -13.98
C ASP A 243 -2.49 16.40 -13.78
N PHE A 244 -1.70 16.77 -14.79
CA PHE A 244 -0.24 16.76 -14.76
C PHE A 244 0.37 18.16 -14.58
N GLU A 245 -0.39 19.17 -14.11
CA GLU A 245 0.12 20.54 -14.04
C GLU A 245 1.48 20.62 -13.33
N GLY A 246 2.47 21.20 -14.01
CA GLY A 246 3.82 21.39 -13.48
C GLY A 246 4.64 20.09 -13.33
N ALA A 247 4.17 18.96 -13.85
CA ALA A 247 4.90 17.70 -13.79
C ALA A 247 6.12 17.68 -14.74
N THR A 248 7.15 16.92 -14.35
CA THR A 248 8.29 16.61 -15.21
C THR A 248 8.16 15.19 -15.75
N LEU A 249 8.18 15.05 -17.08
CA LEU A 249 8.09 13.80 -17.81
C LEU A 249 9.40 13.56 -18.57
N SER A 250 10.22 12.62 -18.12
CA SER A 250 11.46 12.23 -18.78
C SER A 250 11.42 10.75 -19.16
N GLN A 251 11.64 10.44 -20.44
CA GLN A 251 11.59 9.07 -20.99
C GLN A 251 10.25 8.35 -20.69
N VAL A 252 9.15 9.10 -20.70
CA VAL A 252 7.81 8.54 -20.46
C VAL A 252 7.24 7.97 -21.76
N ASN A 253 6.58 6.81 -21.69
CA ASN A 253 5.89 6.21 -22.81
C ASN A 253 4.37 6.36 -22.67
N LEU A 254 3.74 7.19 -23.50
CA LEU A 254 2.28 7.41 -23.57
C LEU A 254 1.67 6.75 -24.82
N GLY A 255 2.30 5.71 -25.36
CA GLY A 255 1.83 5.04 -26.58
C GLY A 255 0.37 4.57 -26.46
N ASN A 256 -0.48 4.98 -27.41
CA ASN A 256 -1.92 4.66 -27.40
C ASN A 256 -2.69 5.09 -26.13
N ALA A 257 -2.14 6.00 -25.31
CA ALA A 257 -2.82 6.47 -24.11
C ALA A 257 -3.94 7.47 -24.45
N ASN A 258 -5.01 7.48 -23.65
CA ASN A 258 -6.09 8.45 -23.79
C ASN A 258 -5.84 9.67 -22.91
N LEU A 259 -5.29 10.75 -23.46
CA LEU A 259 -5.00 12.03 -22.78
C LEU A 259 -6.10 13.08 -23.04
N GLN A 260 -7.31 12.67 -23.42
CA GLN A 260 -8.39 13.62 -23.67
C GLN A 260 -8.64 14.52 -22.45
N GLU A 261 -8.78 15.82 -22.69
CA GLU A 261 -8.99 16.85 -21.66
C GLU A 261 -7.89 16.90 -20.56
N ALA A 262 -6.73 16.26 -20.77
CA ALA A 262 -5.65 16.27 -19.79
C ALA A 262 -5.08 17.68 -19.58
N ASN A 263 -4.84 18.05 -18.32
CA ASN A 263 -4.12 19.27 -17.98
C ASN A 263 -2.60 19.00 -18.00
N LEU A 264 -1.92 19.50 -19.03
CA LEU A 264 -0.46 19.40 -19.22
C LEU A 264 0.20 20.79 -19.13
N GLU A 265 -0.43 21.74 -18.43
CA GLU A 265 0.13 23.08 -18.26
C GLU A 265 1.43 23.06 -17.44
N ASN A 266 2.36 23.95 -17.81
CA ASN A 266 3.64 24.14 -17.11
C ASN A 266 4.51 22.86 -17.01
N THR A 267 4.24 21.84 -17.83
CA THR A 267 4.98 20.58 -17.83
C THR A 267 6.35 20.69 -18.49
N ILE A 268 7.28 19.82 -18.09
CA ILE A 268 8.61 19.68 -18.72
C ILE A 268 8.71 18.31 -19.38
N TRP A 269 9.02 18.28 -20.68
CA TRP A 269 9.07 17.07 -21.50
C TRP A 269 10.50 16.78 -21.96
N GLU A 270 10.94 15.55 -21.76
CA GLU A 270 12.21 15.03 -22.27
C GLU A 270 12.00 13.61 -22.78
N GLU A 271 12.30 13.34 -24.05
CA GLU A 271 12.25 11.99 -24.63
C GLU A 271 10.91 11.23 -24.44
N VAL A 272 9.79 11.94 -24.44
CA VAL A 272 8.46 11.33 -24.27
C VAL A 272 7.90 10.80 -25.60
N ASN A 273 7.36 9.58 -25.57
CA ASN A 273 6.68 8.96 -26.71
C ASN A 273 5.16 9.21 -26.65
N LEU A 274 4.59 9.80 -27.71
CA LEU A 274 3.16 10.09 -27.86
C LEU A 274 2.48 9.27 -28.98
N ALA A 275 3.15 8.26 -29.52
CA ALA A 275 2.66 7.52 -30.68
C ALA A 275 1.27 6.92 -30.43
N GLY A 276 0.27 7.33 -31.22
CA GLY A 276 -1.10 6.85 -31.13
C GLY A 276 -1.91 7.39 -29.95
N ALA A 277 -1.35 8.30 -29.14
CA ALA A 277 -2.10 8.91 -28.05
C ALA A 277 -3.25 9.79 -28.57
N ASP A 278 -4.37 9.81 -27.86
CA ASP A 278 -5.45 10.77 -28.10
C ASP A 278 -5.25 11.99 -27.20
N VAL A 279 -4.99 13.15 -27.80
CA VAL A 279 -4.71 14.40 -27.10
C VAL A 279 -5.82 15.44 -27.28
N THR A 280 -7.01 15.01 -27.71
CA THR A 280 -8.12 15.91 -27.99
C THR A 280 -8.51 16.70 -26.73
N GLY A 281 -8.47 18.03 -26.79
CA GLY A 281 -8.80 18.89 -25.65
C GLY A 281 -7.68 19.04 -24.61
N ALA A 282 -6.60 18.26 -24.70
CA ALA A 282 -5.48 18.35 -23.76
C ALA A 282 -4.81 19.73 -23.83
N ILE A 283 -4.50 20.33 -22.68
CA ILE A 283 -4.03 21.72 -22.59
C ILE A 283 -2.53 21.78 -22.30
N PHE A 284 -1.77 22.45 -23.16
CA PHE A 284 -0.29 22.50 -23.08
C PHE A 284 0.27 23.90 -22.78
N THR A 285 -0.51 24.77 -22.13
CA THR A 285 -0.08 26.14 -21.80
C THR A 285 1.29 26.11 -21.08
N ASN A 286 2.29 26.82 -21.62
CA ASN A 286 3.66 26.88 -21.09
C ASN A 286 4.40 25.53 -20.97
N ALA A 287 3.99 24.48 -21.69
CA ALA A 287 4.74 23.24 -21.74
C ALA A 287 6.13 23.47 -22.37
N GLN A 288 7.17 22.89 -21.75
CA GLN A 288 8.57 23.04 -22.16
C GLN A 288 9.16 21.72 -22.65
N GLY A 289 10.17 21.78 -23.52
CA GLY A 289 10.92 20.61 -24.00
C GLY A 289 10.28 19.84 -25.16
N LEU A 290 9.08 20.23 -25.61
CA LEU A 290 8.47 19.72 -26.84
C LEU A 290 9.27 20.14 -28.08
N ARG A 291 9.55 19.18 -28.97
CA ARG A 291 10.13 19.44 -30.30
C ARG A 291 9.09 20.06 -31.23
N GLU A 292 9.55 20.80 -32.24
CA GLU A 292 8.66 21.44 -33.22
C GLU A 292 7.73 20.45 -33.95
N GLU A 293 8.24 19.26 -34.28
CA GLU A 293 7.43 18.18 -34.87
C GLU A 293 6.31 17.70 -33.92
N GLN A 294 6.58 17.65 -32.60
CA GLN A 294 5.59 17.27 -31.60
C GLN A 294 4.54 18.35 -31.46
N LYS A 295 4.93 19.63 -31.42
CA LYS A 295 4.00 20.76 -31.36
C LYS A 295 3.02 20.76 -32.54
N GLN A 296 3.53 20.61 -33.76
CA GLN A 296 2.70 20.54 -34.97
C GLN A 296 1.73 19.35 -34.92
N TRP A 297 2.22 18.20 -34.48
CA TRP A 297 1.38 17.01 -34.32
C TRP A 297 0.29 17.24 -33.26
N LEU A 298 0.62 17.79 -32.09
CA LEU A 298 -0.34 18.09 -31.02
C LEU A 298 -1.46 19.02 -31.52
N GLN A 299 -1.09 20.12 -32.17
CA GLN A 299 -2.05 21.07 -32.76
C GLN A 299 -2.96 20.41 -33.80
N ALA A 300 -2.41 19.56 -34.66
CA ALA A 300 -3.17 18.84 -35.68
C ALA A 300 -4.13 17.78 -35.11
N ASN A 301 -3.87 17.30 -33.88
CA ASN A 301 -4.66 16.26 -33.21
C ASN A 301 -5.54 16.82 -32.07
N GLY A 302 -5.84 18.12 -32.08
CA GLY A 302 -6.85 18.71 -31.20
C GLY A 302 -6.36 19.13 -29.81
N ALA A 303 -5.04 19.13 -29.57
CA ALA A 303 -4.48 19.73 -28.36
C ALA A 303 -4.63 21.26 -28.37
N LEU A 304 -4.79 21.84 -27.19
CA LEU A 304 -5.04 23.26 -26.95
C LEU A 304 -3.79 23.95 -26.41
N ASN A 305 -3.64 25.25 -26.69
CA ASN A 305 -2.60 26.13 -26.14
C ASN A 305 -1.15 25.65 -26.34
N VAL A 306 -0.88 24.94 -27.42
CA VAL A 306 0.47 24.48 -27.78
C VAL A 306 1.26 25.66 -28.39
N SER A 307 2.26 26.16 -27.66
CA SER A 307 3.18 27.25 -28.08
C SER A 307 4.59 26.75 -28.41
#